data_AF-A0A7C4U3K3-F1
#
_entry.id   AF-A0A7C4U3K3-F1
#
_cell.length_a   1.000
_cell.length_b   1.000
_cell.length_c   1.000
_cell.angle_alpha   90.00
_cell.angle_beta   90.00
_cell.angle_gamma   90.00
#
_symmetry.space_group_name_H-M   'P 1'
#
loop_
_entity.id
_entity.type
_entity.pdbx_description
1 polymer ?
#
loop_
_entity_poly.entity_id
_entity_poly.type
_entity_poly.pdbx_seq_one_letter_code
_entity_poly.pdbx_strand_id
1 'polypeptide(L)'
;MARSICFMSLPGKSLVVLLLLFVPAVFFAQQKDISIRVVQDDAAHQLNEFETHLVLKREGFKIQVLLSNVEGVYVFASFGDSVYKTGQNEPVPGFNNLPNMAMAEEEFNKNKEMIISDGGWSYWFYDPELNWHRFNKKLVFLDSGKLVGVKSIKQLYLVTDKEEVKVKDIDRPLYLFFVAVAEEDEKGMPVKEFIRKKLMIEWKNGDD
;
A
#
# COMPACT_ATOMS: atom_id res chain seq x y z
N MET A 1 15.37 30.96 -85.60
CA MET A 1 14.53 32.09 -85.14
C MET A 1 13.98 31.69 -83.77
N ALA A 2 14.63 32.07 -82.66
CA ALA A 2 14.43 33.34 -81.95
C ALA A 2 12.96 33.63 -81.62
N ARG A 3 12.53 33.34 -80.38
CA ARG A 3 12.26 34.37 -79.37
C ARG A 3 11.88 33.76 -78.02
N SER A 4 12.61 34.21 -77.01
CA SER A 4 12.29 34.12 -75.59
C SER A 4 11.24 35.19 -75.28
N ILE A 5 10.17 34.85 -74.55
CA ILE A 5 9.36 35.84 -73.82
C ILE A 5 9.05 35.23 -72.44
N CYS A 6 9.62 35.90 -71.44
CA CYS A 6 9.38 35.73 -70.02
C CYS A 6 8.01 36.32 -69.65
N PHE A 7 7.23 35.60 -68.84
CA PHE A 7 6.08 36.16 -68.12
C PHE A 7 6.29 35.97 -66.62
N MET A 8 6.27 37.07 -65.88
CA MET A 8 6.34 37.15 -64.42
C MET A 8 4.92 37.11 -63.80
N SER A 9 4.81 36.49 -62.61
CA SER A 9 4.07 36.96 -61.40
C SER A 9 2.52 36.99 -61.44
N LEU A 10 1.68 36.48 -60.52
CA LEU A 10 1.63 36.04 -59.09
C LEU A 10 0.22 35.34 -58.92
N PRO A 11 -0.29 34.92 -57.73
CA PRO A 11 0.27 34.23 -56.58
C PRO A 11 -0.49 32.90 -56.28
N GLY A 12 0.23 31.79 -56.16
CA GLY A 12 -0.35 30.51 -55.74
C GLY A 12 -0.12 30.25 -54.25
N LYS A 13 -1.20 30.31 -53.47
CA LYS A 13 -1.24 29.87 -52.07
C LYS A 13 -0.78 28.41 -51.99
N SER A 14 0.19 28.09 -51.12
CA SER A 14 0.26 26.77 -50.50
C SER A 14 1.13 26.79 -49.24
N LEU A 15 0.39 26.68 -48.14
CA LEU A 15 0.79 26.42 -46.77
C LEU A 15 1.57 25.09 -46.70
N VAL A 16 2.84 25.10 -46.32
CA VAL A 16 3.59 23.90 -45.93
C VAL A 16 3.97 24.01 -44.45
N VAL A 17 2.96 23.73 -43.62
CA VAL A 17 2.98 22.75 -42.52
C VAL A 17 4.30 22.61 -41.74
N LEU A 18 4.39 23.36 -40.63
CA LEU A 18 5.26 23.10 -39.49
C LEU A 18 4.68 21.91 -38.70
N LEU A 19 5.20 20.70 -38.92
CA LEU A 19 4.73 19.48 -38.25
C LEU A 19 5.87 18.86 -37.46
N LEU A 20 6.14 19.39 -36.26
CA LEU A 20 7.08 18.76 -35.31
C LEU A 20 6.96 19.28 -33.86
N LEU A 21 5.76 19.66 -33.39
CA LEU A 21 5.56 20.04 -31.98
C LEU A 21 4.23 19.54 -31.41
N PHE A 22 3.93 18.26 -31.56
CA PHE A 22 2.95 17.60 -30.69
C PHE A 22 3.35 16.14 -30.51
N VAL A 23 4.41 15.91 -29.74
CA VAL A 23 4.44 14.70 -28.92
C VAL A 23 3.65 15.09 -27.68
N PRO A 24 2.39 14.65 -27.50
CA PRO A 24 1.81 14.73 -26.18
C PRO A 24 2.68 13.83 -25.32
N ALA A 25 3.38 14.44 -24.36
CA ALA A 25 3.88 13.71 -23.22
C ALA A 25 2.65 13.11 -22.55
N VAL A 26 2.29 11.89 -22.92
CA VAL A 26 1.31 11.09 -22.21
C VAL A 26 2.01 10.73 -20.91
N PHE A 27 1.98 11.66 -19.96
CA PHE A 27 2.19 11.36 -18.56
C PHE A 27 1.04 10.41 -18.20
N PHE A 28 1.28 9.11 -18.35
CA PHE A 28 0.50 8.12 -17.63
C PHE A 28 0.71 8.41 -16.15
N ALA A 29 -0.22 9.15 -15.56
CA ALA A 29 -0.41 9.12 -14.12
C ALA A 29 -0.74 7.65 -13.79
N GLN A 30 0.27 6.89 -13.36
CA GLN A 30 0.03 5.56 -12.81
C GLN A 30 -0.77 5.75 -11.53
N GLN A 31 -2.09 5.72 -11.65
CA GLN A 31 -3.00 5.69 -10.52
C GLN A 31 -2.79 4.33 -9.83
N LYS A 32 -2.03 4.32 -8.73
CA LYS A 32 -1.82 3.10 -7.96
C LYS A 32 -3.17 2.62 -7.41
N ASP A 33 -3.43 1.34 -7.58
CA ASP A 33 -4.65 0.73 -7.08
C ASP A 33 -4.53 0.40 -5.59
N ILE A 34 -3.35 0.00 -5.12
CA ILE A 34 -3.07 -0.12 -3.70
C ILE A 34 -1.77 0.57 -3.36
N SER A 35 -1.76 1.27 -2.23
CA SER A 35 -0.57 1.95 -1.73
C SER A 35 -0.52 1.85 -0.22
N ILE A 36 0.63 1.48 0.33
CA ILE A 36 0.85 1.42 1.78
C ILE A 36 1.88 2.47 2.16
N ARG A 37 1.58 3.21 3.22
CA ARG A 37 2.44 4.26 3.76
C ARG A 37 2.51 4.17 5.28
N VAL A 38 3.69 4.37 5.82
CA VAL A 38 3.92 4.53 7.26
C VAL A 38 4.07 6.00 7.57
N VAL A 39 3.39 6.49 8.61
CA VAL A 39 3.44 7.88 9.04
C VAL A 39 3.77 7.96 10.53
N GLN A 40 4.81 8.70 10.88
CA GLN A 40 5.16 9.04 12.26
C GLN A 40 5.59 10.51 12.29
N ASP A 41 5.04 11.29 13.22
CA ASP A 41 5.13 12.75 13.23
C ASP A 41 4.71 13.35 11.87
N ASP A 42 5.56 14.20 11.27
CA ASP A 42 5.37 14.83 9.97
C ASP A 42 5.99 14.01 8.81
N ALA A 43 6.63 12.87 9.12
CA ALA A 43 7.27 12.02 8.13
C ALA A 43 6.29 10.98 7.58
N ALA A 44 6.28 10.84 6.25
CA ALA A 44 5.44 9.91 5.51
C ALA A 44 6.30 9.05 4.56
N HIS A 45 6.40 7.75 4.84
CA HIS A 45 7.22 6.80 4.10
C HIS A 45 6.33 5.87 3.27
N GLN A 46 6.38 6.01 1.95
CA GLN A 46 5.65 5.15 1.02
C GLN A 46 6.42 3.84 0.77
N LEU A 47 5.76 2.69 0.86
CA LEU A 47 6.33 1.38 0.54
C LEU A 47 6.29 1.16 -0.99
N ASN A 48 7.21 1.80 -1.70
CA ASN A 48 7.29 1.72 -3.17
C ASN A 48 7.92 0.41 -3.65
N GLU A 49 8.96 -0.05 -2.96
CA GLU A 49 9.71 -1.26 -3.30
C GLU A 49 9.04 -2.52 -2.74
N PHE A 50 9.51 -3.70 -3.16
CA PHE A 50 9.06 -4.97 -2.56
C PHE A 50 9.38 -5.02 -1.06
N GLU A 51 10.53 -4.47 -0.66
CA GLU A 51 11.02 -4.45 0.70
C GLU A 51 11.40 -3.03 1.12
N THR A 52 10.99 -2.62 2.32
CA THR A 52 11.27 -1.29 2.86
C THR A 52 11.75 -1.43 4.30
N HIS A 53 12.85 -0.76 4.63
CA HIS A 53 13.40 -0.70 5.98
C HIS A 53 13.21 0.71 6.51
N LEU A 54 12.60 0.85 7.68
CA LEU A 54 12.39 2.14 8.34
C LEU A 54 12.98 2.12 9.75
N VAL A 55 13.54 3.26 10.16
CA VAL A 55 13.93 3.50 11.54
C VAL A 55 12.97 4.53 12.13
N LEU A 56 12.11 4.09 13.03
CA LEU A 56 11.09 4.93 13.67
C LEU A 56 11.46 5.24 15.12
N LYS A 57 10.92 6.32 15.69
CA LYS A 57 10.94 6.53 17.14
C LYS A 57 10.10 5.46 17.83
N ARG A 58 10.44 5.14 19.08
CA ARG A 58 9.63 4.27 19.96
C ARG A 58 8.38 5.01 20.44
N GLU A 59 7.54 5.37 19.49
CA GLU A 59 6.32 6.14 19.68
C GLU A 59 5.25 5.64 18.71
N GLY A 60 3.99 6.01 18.97
CA GLY A 60 2.90 5.58 18.11
C GLY A 60 3.06 6.07 16.67
N PHE A 61 2.75 5.20 15.71
CA PHE A 61 2.81 5.49 14.28
C PHE A 61 1.47 5.13 13.61
N LYS A 62 1.34 5.41 12.32
CA LYS A 62 0.17 5.07 11.54
C LYS A 62 0.58 4.29 10.30
N ILE A 63 -0.23 3.32 9.92
CA ILE A 63 -0.18 2.70 8.60
C ILE A 63 -1.41 3.18 7.84
N GLN A 64 -1.18 3.78 6.68
CA GLN A 64 -2.22 4.23 5.75
C GLN A 64 -2.24 3.27 4.57
N VAL A 65 -3.43 2.77 4.24
CA VAL A 65 -3.66 1.85 3.13
C VAL A 65 -4.66 2.51 2.19
N LEU A 66 -4.19 2.89 1.00
CA LEU A 66 -5.06 3.24 -0.11
C LEU A 66 -5.64 1.95 -0.67
N LEU A 67 -6.96 1.81 -0.63
CA LEU A 67 -7.70 0.70 -1.20
C LEU A 67 -8.42 1.17 -2.47
N SER A 68 -8.15 0.50 -3.59
CA SER A 68 -8.84 0.67 -4.86
C SER A 68 -9.06 -0.70 -5.46
N ASN A 69 -10.31 -1.00 -5.79
CA ASN A 69 -10.71 -2.28 -6.40
C ASN A 69 -10.34 -3.53 -5.56
N VAL A 70 -10.09 -3.34 -4.27
CA VAL A 70 -9.95 -4.41 -3.27
C VAL A 70 -10.62 -3.97 -1.98
N GLU A 71 -11.09 -4.94 -1.20
CA GLU A 71 -11.73 -4.69 0.09
C GLU A 71 -10.72 -4.48 1.21
N GLY A 72 -9.52 -5.07 1.11
CA GLY A 72 -8.57 -5.03 2.21
C GLY A 72 -7.18 -5.56 1.90
N VAL A 73 -6.40 -5.69 2.96
CA VAL A 73 -5.03 -6.19 2.95
C VAL A 73 -4.82 -7.16 4.12
N TYR A 74 -4.26 -8.32 3.85
CA TYR A 74 -3.75 -9.23 4.86
C TYR A 74 -2.41 -8.75 5.38
N VAL A 75 -2.23 -8.78 6.70
CA VAL A 75 -1.02 -8.30 7.37
C VAL A 75 -0.51 -9.36 8.32
N PHE A 76 0.68 -9.89 8.03
CA PHE A 76 1.43 -10.67 8.99
C PHE A 76 2.35 -9.72 9.75
N ALA A 77 2.24 -9.67 11.07
CA ALA A 77 3.12 -8.87 11.90
C ALA A 77 3.73 -9.74 13.00
N SER A 78 5.06 -9.76 13.08
CA SER A 78 5.82 -10.60 14.01
C SER A 78 7.12 -9.91 14.42
N PHE A 79 7.65 -10.29 15.59
CA PHE A 79 9.05 -10.00 15.94
C PHE A 79 10.02 -11.00 15.30
N GLY A 80 9.52 -12.13 14.79
CA GLY A 80 10.27 -13.06 13.95
C GLY A 80 10.18 -12.71 12.48
N ASP A 81 11.17 -13.12 11.70
CA ASP A 81 11.31 -12.80 10.28
C ASP A 81 10.86 -13.93 9.33
N SER A 82 10.08 -14.91 9.83
CA SER A 82 9.75 -16.15 9.12
C SER A 82 9.03 -15.90 7.78
N VAL A 83 7.90 -15.20 7.81
CA VAL A 83 7.17 -14.77 6.59
C VAL A 83 7.89 -13.61 5.90
N TYR A 84 8.57 -12.76 6.67
CA TYR A 84 9.33 -11.64 6.13
C TYR A 84 10.44 -12.08 5.17
N LYS A 85 11.03 -13.26 5.36
CA LYS A 85 12.06 -13.80 4.45
C LYS A 85 11.51 -14.27 3.10
N THR A 86 10.20 -14.51 2.95
CA THR A 86 9.60 -15.01 1.70
C THR A 86 9.90 -14.09 0.52
N GLY A 87 10.60 -14.60 -0.48
CA GLY A 87 11.00 -13.86 -1.68
C GLY A 87 9.81 -13.38 -2.54
N GLN A 88 10.05 -12.44 -3.45
CA GLN A 88 8.99 -11.89 -4.32
C GLN A 88 8.32 -12.95 -5.20
N ASN A 89 9.10 -13.95 -5.64
CA ASN A 89 8.65 -15.03 -6.51
C ASN A 89 8.34 -16.33 -5.74
N GLU A 90 8.45 -16.31 -4.41
CA GLU A 90 8.15 -17.46 -3.57
C GLU A 90 6.66 -17.44 -3.19
N PRO A 91 5.99 -18.60 -3.04
CA PRO A 91 4.62 -18.64 -2.56
C PRO A 91 4.50 -18.00 -1.17
N VAL A 92 3.50 -17.14 -0.96
CA VAL A 92 3.21 -16.65 0.40
C VAL A 92 2.77 -17.83 1.28
N PRO A 93 3.40 -18.04 2.45
CA PRO A 93 3.00 -19.11 3.36
C PRO A 93 1.51 -19.03 3.70
N GLY A 94 0.77 -20.09 3.40
CA GLY A 94 -0.66 -20.19 3.72
C GLY A 94 -1.57 -19.31 2.85
N PHE A 95 -1.12 -18.78 1.71
CA PHE A 95 -1.89 -17.86 0.86
C PHE A 95 -3.33 -18.29 0.60
N ASN A 96 -3.52 -19.51 0.09
CA ASN A 96 -4.85 -20.06 -0.23
C ASN A 96 -5.70 -20.37 1.01
N ASN A 97 -5.18 -20.11 2.21
CA ASN A 97 -5.86 -20.35 3.49
C ASN A 97 -5.90 -19.11 4.40
N LEU A 98 -5.54 -17.92 3.89
CA LEU A 98 -5.47 -16.69 4.66
C LEU A 98 -6.76 -16.36 5.44
N PRO A 99 -7.99 -16.51 4.88
CA PRO A 99 -9.22 -16.28 5.63
C PRO A 99 -9.31 -17.10 6.93
N ASN A 100 -8.83 -18.34 6.92
CA ASN A 100 -8.85 -19.22 8.09
C ASN A 100 -7.69 -18.98 9.07
N MET A 101 -6.66 -18.23 8.64
CA MET A 101 -5.52 -17.82 9.46
C MET A 101 -5.69 -16.40 10.01
N ALA A 102 -6.73 -15.69 9.56
CA ALA A 102 -7.00 -14.33 9.97
C ALA A 102 -7.53 -14.27 11.41
N MET A 103 -6.88 -13.46 12.22
CA MET A 103 -7.22 -13.14 13.59
C MET A 103 -8.11 -11.89 13.61
N ALA A 104 -9.13 -11.91 14.47
CA ALA A 104 -9.99 -10.77 14.67
C ALA A 104 -9.28 -9.70 15.49
N GLU A 105 -9.00 -8.54 14.88
CA GLU A 105 -8.63 -7.33 15.59
C GLU A 105 -9.88 -6.53 15.99
N GLU A 106 -9.78 -5.59 16.93
CA GLU A 106 -10.91 -4.74 17.33
C GLU A 106 -11.48 -3.90 16.18
N GLU A 107 -12.80 -3.75 16.16
CA GLU A 107 -13.49 -2.85 15.25
C GLU A 107 -13.05 -1.40 15.45
N PHE A 108 -12.97 -0.67 14.34
CA PHE A 108 -12.60 0.75 14.29
C PHE A 108 -11.24 1.10 14.89
N ASN A 109 -10.39 0.09 15.12
CA ASN A 109 -9.08 0.24 15.75
C ASN A 109 -9.14 1.04 17.07
N LYS A 110 -10.15 0.77 17.92
CA LYS A 110 -10.42 1.54 19.14
C LYS A 110 -9.20 1.61 20.08
N ASN A 111 -8.51 0.48 20.25
CA ASN A 111 -7.35 0.36 21.15
C ASN A 111 -6.04 0.84 20.52
N LYS A 112 -6.05 1.21 19.23
CA LYS A 112 -4.84 1.60 18.47
C LYS A 112 -3.79 0.50 18.53
N GLU A 113 -4.23 -0.70 18.21
CA GLU A 113 -3.50 -1.94 18.43
C GLU A 113 -3.25 -2.65 17.11
N MET A 114 -2.15 -3.40 17.06
CA MET A 114 -1.84 -4.35 16.02
C MET A 114 -1.50 -5.69 16.67
N ILE A 115 -2.07 -6.76 16.14
CA ILE A 115 -1.76 -8.12 16.59
C ILE A 115 -0.35 -8.50 16.15
N ILE A 116 0.41 -9.09 17.06
CA ILE A 116 1.71 -9.72 16.80
C ILE A 116 1.57 -11.22 17.02
N SER A 117 1.90 -12.00 16.00
CA SER A 117 1.71 -13.45 15.99
C SER A 117 2.80 -14.13 15.18
N ASP A 118 3.15 -15.36 15.57
CA ASP A 118 4.11 -16.18 14.84
C ASP A 118 3.43 -17.06 13.76
N GLY A 119 2.10 -17.05 13.68
CA GLY A 119 1.34 -17.86 12.72
C GLY A 119 0.00 -17.29 12.26
N GLY A 120 -0.50 -16.23 12.90
CA GLY A 120 -1.75 -15.58 12.54
C GLY A 120 -1.54 -14.36 11.63
N TRP A 121 -2.54 -14.09 10.81
CA TRP A 121 -2.61 -12.88 9.98
C TRP A 121 -3.69 -11.95 10.53
N SER A 122 -3.59 -10.66 10.27
CA SER A 122 -4.72 -9.74 10.39
C SER A 122 -5.30 -9.48 9.01
N TYR A 123 -6.60 -9.18 8.91
CA TYR A 123 -7.21 -8.68 7.67
C TYR A 123 -7.77 -7.28 7.91
N TRP A 124 -7.14 -6.27 7.30
CA TRP A 124 -7.57 -4.89 7.41
C TRP A 124 -8.38 -4.49 6.18
N PHE A 125 -9.68 -4.37 6.35
CA PHE A 125 -10.62 -4.21 5.25
C PHE A 125 -11.62 -3.08 5.50
N TYR A 126 -12.34 -2.72 4.44
CA TYR A 126 -13.53 -1.89 4.43
C TYR A 126 -14.54 -2.44 3.42
N ASP A 127 -15.79 -2.54 3.87
CA ASP A 127 -16.95 -2.88 3.04
C ASP A 127 -18.02 -1.79 3.28
N PRO A 128 -18.51 -1.10 2.23
CA PRO A 128 -19.54 -0.07 2.38
C PRO A 128 -20.90 -0.60 2.87
N GLU A 129 -21.18 -1.90 2.72
CA GLU A 129 -22.41 -2.55 3.19
C GLU A 129 -22.34 -2.91 4.69
N LEU A 130 -21.12 -2.95 5.24
CA LEU A 130 -20.89 -3.19 6.67
C LEU A 130 -20.79 -1.86 7.42
N ASN A 131 -21.39 -1.83 8.60
CA ASN A 131 -21.28 -0.68 9.49
C ASN A 131 -19.99 -0.68 10.32
N TRP A 132 -19.05 -1.60 10.06
CA TRP A 132 -17.79 -1.79 10.80
C TRP A 132 -16.62 -2.12 9.86
N HIS A 133 -15.40 -1.88 10.34
CA HIS A 133 -14.15 -2.16 9.63
C HIS A 133 -12.97 -2.21 10.61
N ARG A 134 -11.76 -2.57 10.15
CA ARG A 134 -10.56 -2.68 11.02
C ARG A 134 -9.67 -1.44 11.05
N PHE A 135 -9.90 -0.46 10.18
CA PHE A 135 -9.23 0.85 10.24
C PHE A 135 -9.80 1.74 11.37
N ASN A 136 -9.15 2.87 11.66
CA ASN A 136 -9.69 3.91 12.54
C ASN A 136 -11.10 4.33 12.13
N LYS A 137 -11.99 4.56 13.10
CA LYS A 137 -13.40 4.98 12.88
C LYS A 137 -13.59 6.07 11.82
N LYS A 138 -12.70 7.08 11.80
CA LYS A 138 -12.73 8.12 10.78
C LYS A 138 -11.97 7.64 9.55
N LEU A 139 -12.72 7.35 8.48
CA LEU A 139 -12.19 7.06 7.16
C LEU A 139 -11.83 8.35 6.41
N VAL A 140 -10.93 8.22 5.44
CA VAL A 140 -10.52 9.31 4.54
C VAL A 140 -10.82 8.90 3.12
N PHE A 141 -11.68 9.63 2.44
CA PHE A 141 -12.00 9.41 1.02
C PHE A 141 -11.29 10.47 0.18
N LEU A 142 -10.68 10.04 -0.92
CA LEU A 142 -10.10 10.94 -1.91
C LEU A 142 -11.18 11.43 -2.87
N ASP A 143 -10.98 12.55 -3.54
CA ASP A 143 -11.92 13.09 -4.54
C ASP A 143 -12.21 12.09 -5.68
N SER A 144 -11.27 11.18 -5.94
CA SER A 144 -11.42 10.04 -6.86
C SER A 144 -12.40 8.95 -6.40
N GLY A 145 -12.98 9.05 -5.20
CA GLY A 145 -13.81 8.03 -4.57
C GLY A 145 -13.03 6.91 -3.86
N LYS A 146 -11.70 6.86 -4.00
CA LYS A 146 -10.86 5.86 -3.33
C LYS A 146 -10.80 6.08 -1.82
N LEU A 147 -10.72 4.97 -1.08
CA LEU A 147 -10.60 4.97 0.37
C LEU A 147 -9.13 4.92 0.81
N VAL A 148 -8.77 5.76 1.78
CA VAL A 148 -7.55 5.61 2.58
C VAL A 148 -7.94 5.16 3.99
N GLY A 149 -7.76 3.87 4.25
CA GLY A 149 -7.86 3.29 5.59
C GLY A 149 -6.65 3.68 6.42
N VAL A 150 -6.86 4.12 7.66
CA VAL A 150 -5.78 4.51 8.58
C VAL A 150 -5.80 3.61 9.80
N LYS A 151 -4.71 2.89 10.07
CA LYS A 151 -4.49 2.15 11.32
C LYS A 151 -3.51 2.93 12.19
N SER A 152 -3.96 3.50 13.30
CA SER A 152 -3.07 4.10 14.30
C SER A 152 -2.59 3.05 15.29
N ILE A 153 -1.28 2.91 15.47
CA ILE A 153 -0.67 1.90 16.34
C ILE A 153 0.03 2.62 17.49
N LYS A 154 -0.38 2.33 18.72
CA LYS A 154 0.23 2.80 19.97
C LYS A 154 0.67 1.65 20.87
N GLN A 155 0.10 0.47 20.66
CA GLN A 155 0.41 -0.75 21.36
C GLN A 155 0.32 -1.94 20.41
N LEU A 156 0.94 -3.03 20.83
CA LEU A 156 0.95 -4.32 20.15
C LEU A 156 0.30 -5.34 21.08
N TYR A 157 -0.54 -6.21 20.54
CA TYR A 157 -1.06 -7.36 21.27
C TYR A 157 -0.25 -8.60 20.93
N LEU A 158 0.48 -9.12 21.90
CA LEU A 158 1.31 -10.32 21.73
C LEU A 158 0.44 -11.54 21.96
N VAL A 159 0.11 -12.27 20.90
CA VAL A 159 -0.82 -13.42 20.96
C VAL A 159 -0.28 -14.53 21.86
N THR A 160 1.02 -14.79 21.80
CA THR A 160 1.70 -15.84 22.57
C THR A 160 1.57 -15.59 24.07
N ASP A 161 1.82 -14.35 24.49
CA ASP A 161 1.87 -13.94 25.90
C ASP A 161 0.52 -13.42 26.42
N LYS A 162 -0.43 -13.17 25.50
CA LYS A 162 -1.75 -12.58 25.76
C LYS A 162 -1.67 -11.23 26.48
N GLU A 163 -0.71 -10.41 26.08
CA GLU A 163 -0.44 -9.12 26.69
C GLU A 163 -0.42 -7.97 25.69
N GLU A 164 -0.68 -6.77 26.20
CA GLU A 164 -0.57 -5.53 25.45
C GLU A 164 0.74 -4.82 25.81
N VAL A 165 1.60 -4.61 24.82
CA VAL A 165 2.89 -3.91 24.98
C VAL A 165 2.84 -2.59 24.24
N LYS A 166 3.18 -1.48 24.90
CA LYS A 166 3.20 -0.17 24.24
C LYS A 166 4.37 -0.10 23.26
N VAL A 167 4.19 0.62 22.14
CA VAL A 167 5.25 0.80 21.13
C VAL A 167 6.52 1.41 21.74
N LYS A 168 6.36 2.28 22.74
CA LYS A 168 7.48 2.89 23.46
C LYS A 168 8.37 1.91 24.23
N ASP A 169 7.83 0.75 24.58
CA ASP A 169 8.50 -0.26 25.39
C ASP A 169 9.10 -1.38 24.51
N ILE A 170 9.02 -1.27 23.17
CA ILE A 170 9.61 -2.23 22.22
C ILE A 170 11.10 -1.92 22.05
N ASP A 171 11.92 -2.98 22.07
CA ASP A 171 13.37 -2.91 21.97
C ASP A 171 13.98 -3.73 20.81
N ARG A 172 13.12 -4.34 19.99
CA ARG A 172 13.52 -5.26 18.92
C ARG A 172 12.82 -4.94 17.60
N PRO A 173 13.40 -5.31 16.44
CA PRO A 173 12.78 -5.05 15.15
C PRO A 173 11.39 -5.66 15.03
N LEU A 174 10.53 -4.98 14.29
CA LEU A 174 9.18 -5.43 13.95
C LEU A 174 9.10 -5.69 12.45
N TYR A 175 8.66 -6.89 12.07
CA TYR A 175 8.54 -7.31 10.69
C TYR A 175 7.07 -7.37 10.29
N LEU A 176 6.74 -6.74 9.17
CA LEU A 176 5.42 -6.76 8.57
C LEU A 176 5.48 -7.28 7.14
N PHE A 177 4.51 -8.11 6.78
CA PHE A 177 4.29 -8.60 5.43
C PHE A 177 2.84 -8.34 5.04
N PHE A 178 2.65 -7.57 3.98
CA PHE A 178 1.35 -7.17 3.46
C PHE A 178 1.04 -7.94 2.19
N VAL A 179 -0.19 -8.44 2.06
CA VAL A 179 -0.70 -9.08 0.84
C VAL A 179 -2.10 -8.58 0.55
N ALA A 180 -2.32 -8.12 -0.68
CA ALA A 180 -3.66 -7.89 -1.20
C ALA A 180 -3.98 -8.97 -2.23
N VAL A 181 -5.25 -9.36 -2.30
CA VAL A 181 -5.75 -10.43 -3.16
C VAL A 181 -6.49 -9.81 -4.35
N ALA A 182 -6.24 -10.32 -5.55
CA ALA A 182 -6.88 -9.88 -6.79
C ALA A 182 -8.13 -10.70 -7.10
N GLU A 183 -8.07 -12.00 -6.81
CA GLU A 183 -9.12 -12.97 -7.16
C GLU A 183 -9.26 -13.98 -6.02
N GLU A 184 -10.51 -14.28 -5.68
CA GLU A 184 -10.91 -15.28 -4.70
C GLU A 184 -11.78 -16.34 -5.39
N ASP A 185 -11.81 -17.55 -4.84
CA ASP A 185 -12.72 -18.60 -5.28
C ASP A 185 -14.14 -18.40 -4.72
N GLU A 186 -15.07 -19.28 -5.08
CA GLU A 186 -16.47 -19.24 -4.62
C GLU A 186 -16.63 -19.34 -3.09
N LYS A 187 -15.57 -19.74 -2.37
CA LYS A 187 -15.55 -19.86 -0.90
C LYS A 187 -14.85 -18.67 -0.24
N GLY A 188 -14.45 -17.66 -1.00
CA GLY A 188 -13.69 -16.51 -0.50
C GLY A 188 -12.23 -16.83 -0.21
N MET A 189 -11.69 -17.93 -0.77
CA MET A 189 -10.28 -18.28 -0.58
C MET A 189 -9.42 -17.59 -1.64
N PRO A 190 -8.28 -17.00 -1.28
CA PRO A 190 -7.40 -16.34 -2.25
C PRO A 190 -6.89 -17.30 -3.32
N VAL A 191 -7.01 -16.89 -4.58
CA VAL A 191 -6.51 -17.62 -5.76
C VAL A 191 -5.33 -16.89 -6.39
N LYS A 192 -5.37 -15.55 -6.38
CA LYS A 192 -4.35 -14.73 -7.03
C LYS A 192 -3.97 -13.54 -6.19
N GLU A 193 -2.67 -13.35 -6.01
CA GLU A 193 -2.12 -12.15 -5.39
C GLU A 193 -2.27 -10.94 -6.30
N PHE A 194 -2.64 -9.81 -5.70
CA PHE A 194 -2.61 -8.53 -6.38
C PHE A 194 -1.28 -7.81 -6.16
N ILE A 195 -0.94 -7.58 -4.89
CA ILE A 195 0.34 -7.01 -4.48
C ILE A 195 0.84 -7.68 -3.21
N ARG A 196 2.16 -7.62 -3.00
CA ARG A 196 2.79 -7.87 -1.72
C ARG A 196 3.84 -6.83 -1.39
N LYS A 197 4.01 -6.51 -0.11
CA LYS A 197 5.00 -5.56 0.40
C LYS A 197 5.56 -6.02 1.73
N LYS A 198 6.84 -5.78 1.95
CA LYS A 198 7.53 -6.03 3.22
C LYS A 198 7.95 -4.74 3.88
N LEU A 199 7.89 -4.72 5.20
CA LEU A 199 8.36 -3.64 6.01
C LEU A 199 9.09 -4.17 7.24
N MET A 200 10.35 -3.77 7.41
CA MET A 200 11.07 -3.92 8.67
C MET A 200 11.09 -2.55 9.35
N ILE A 201 10.68 -2.51 10.61
CA ILE A 201 10.80 -1.34 11.47
C ILE A 201 11.85 -1.64 12.53
N GLU A 202 12.92 -0.86 12.50
CA GLU A 202 13.84 -0.71 13.62
C GLU A 202 13.50 0.54 14.42
N TRP A 203 14.00 0.60 15.65
CA TRP A 203 13.66 1.66 16.57
C TRP A 203 14.88 2.53 16.88
N LYS A 204 14.71 3.85 16.80
CA LYS A 204 15.70 4.81 17.31
C LYS A 204 15.89 4.57 18.81
N ASN A 205 17.14 4.63 19.25
CA ASN A 205 17.46 4.69 20.67
C ASN A 205 17.12 6.10 21.19
N GLY A 206 16.70 6.22 22.45
CA GLY A 206 16.14 7.45 23.00
C GLY A 206 17.12 8.62 23.18
N ASP A 207 18.34 8.53 22.64
CA ASP A 207 19.46 9.43 22.95
C ASP A 207 20.07 10.13 21.70
N ASP A 208 19.43 10.07 20.52
CA ASP A 208 19.87 10.78 19.30
C ASP A 208 19.05 12.05 18.99
#